data_AF-A0A957J0F1-F1
#
_entry.id   AF-A0A957J0F1-F1
#
_cell.length_a   1.000
_cell.length_b   1.000
_cell.length_c   1.000
_cell.angle_alpha   90.00
_cell.angle_beta   90.00
_cell.angle_gamma   90.00
#
_symmetry.space_group_name_H-M   'P 1'
#
loop_
_entity.id
_entity.type
_entity.pdbx_description
1 polymer ?
#
loop_
_entity_poly.entity_id
_entity_poly.type
_entity_poly.pdbx_seq_one_letter_code
_entity_poly.pdbx_strand_id
1 'polypeptide(L)'
;MSTLMLTLRESIRYRGRTGHWSWIAHRLSGLAILAFLVIHVWDTANATYAPEIYTWSIEMFKHPLFGVGEIGVMAAVLYHAFNGIRITILDFKPEWWRYQRQTAFVVWGLFLVTFVPIGIMMFAGIVTHCGEGNCWALPPFPGF
;
A
#
# COMPACT_ATOMS: atom_id res chain seq x y z
N MET A 1 -21.44 33.78 -2.27
CA MET A 1 -20.28 32.88 -2.48
C MET A 1 -20.74 31.73 -3.36
N SER A 2 -19.94 31.34 -4.37
CA SER A 2 -20.26 30.18 -5.21
C SER A 2 -20.35 28.90 -4.36
N THR A 3 -21.33 28.05 -4.62
CA THR A 3 -21.52 26.74 -3.96
C THR A 3 -20.23 25.91 -3.97
N LEU A 4 -19.46 25.98 -5.05
CA LEU A 4 -18.18 25.28 -5.21
C LEU A 4 -17.14 25.76 -4.18
N MET A 5 -17.11 27.07 -3.92
CA MET A 5 -16.21 27.69 -2.96
C MET A 5 -16.56 27.34 -1.51
N LEU A 6 -17.86 27.21 -1.20
CA LEU A 6 -18.32 26.73 0.10
C LEU A 6 -17.97 25.26 0.31
N THR A 7 -18.20 24.40 -0.67
CA THR A 7 -17.86 22.96 -0.60
C THR A 7 -16.36 22.74 -0.41
N LEU A 8 -15.52 23.45 -1.17
CA LEU A 8 -14.06 23.37 -1.01
C LEU A 8 -13.61 23.84 0.38
N ARG A 9 -14.11 25.01 0.82
CA ARG A 9 -13.72 25.59 2.11
C ARG A 9 -14.13 24.70 3.27
N GLU A 10 -15.35 24.18 3.27
CA GLU A 10 -15.83 23.33 4.36
C GLU A 10 -15.24 21.92 4.31
N SER A 11 -14.93 21.38 3.13
CA SER A 11 -14.19 20.12 3.01
C SER A 11 -12.78 20.24 3.60
N ILE A 12 -12.08 21.35 3.34
CA ILE A 12 -10.76 21.62 3.92
C ILE A 12 -10.86 21.87 5.44
N ARG A 13 -11.95 22.51 5.90
CA ARG A 13 -12.17 22.79 7.33
C ARG A 13 -12.52 21.53 8.13
N TYR A 14 -13.08 20.51 7.48
CA TYR A 14 -13.48 19.27 8.14
C TYR A 14 -12.26 18.49 8.64
N ARG A 15 -12.12 18.37 9.96
CA ARG A 15 -10.94 17.74 10.60
C ARG A 15 -10.97 16.20 10.63
N GLY A 16 -12.08 15.59 10.18
CA GLY A 16 -12.29 14.15 10.24
C GLY A 16 -12.47 13.60 11.65
N ARG A 17 -13.30 12.57 11.81
CA ARG A 17 -13.25 11.67 12.99
C ARG A 17 -12.52 10.39 12.62
N THR A 18 -12.25 9.53 13.59
CA THR A 18 -11.56 8.24 13.39
C THR A 18 -12.14 7.40 12.25
N GLY A 19 -13.48 7.41 12.09
CA GLY A 19 -14.15 6.73 10.98
C GLY A 19 -13.81 7.30 9.60
N HIS A 20 -13.72 8.63 9.47
CA HIS A 20 -13.37 9.30 8.21
C HIS A 20 -11.95 8.95 7.78
N TRP A 21 -10.99 9.01 8.71
CA TRP A 21 -9.60 8.62 8.44
C TRP A 21 -9.49 7.15 8.06
N SER A 22 -10.24 6.27 8.71
CA SER A 22 -10.27 4.85 8.35
C SER A 22 -10.83 4.62 6.94
N TRP A 23 -11.84 5.38 6.55
CA TRP A 23 -12.43 5.34 5.21
C TRP A 23 -11.46 5.81 4.13
N ILE A 24 -10.77 6.95 4.35
CA ILE A 24 -9.75 7.46 3.40
C ILE A 24 -8.65 6.41 3.23
N ALA A 25 -8.09 5.93 4.34
CA ALA A 25 -6.99 4.97 4.30
C ALA A 25 -7.39 3.67 3.58
N HIS A 26 -8.62 3.18 3.78
CA HIS A 26 -9.09 1.96 3.11
C HIS A 26 -9.22 2.12 1.59
N ARG A 27 -9.68 3.29 1.14
CA ARG A 27 -9.80 3.59 -0.29
C ARG A 27 -8.44 3.80 -0.94
N LEU A 28 -7.56 4.58 -0.32
CA LEU A 28 -6.23 4.82 -0.85
C LEU A 28 -5.41 3.53 -0.91
N SER A 29 -5.49 2.69 0.12
CA SER A 29 -4.84 1.36 0.10
C SER A 29 -5.43 0.46 -1.00
N GLY A 30 -6.75 0.46 -1.19
CA GLY A 30 -7.37 -0.31 -2.27
C GLY A 30 -6.93 0.17 -3.67
N LEU A 31 -6.83 1.48 -3.88
CA LEU A 31 -6.31 2.04 -5.14
C LEU A 31 -4.83 1.70 -5.36
N ALA A 32 -4.00 1.74 -4.31
CA ALA A 32 -2.61 1.34 -4.38
C ALA A 32 -2.46 -0.14 -4.74
N ILE A 33 -3.25 -1.02 -4.12
CA ILE A 33 -3.27 -2.46 -4.42
C ILE A 33 -3.75 -2.72 -5.85
N LEU A 34 -4.79 -2.01 -6.31
CA LEU A 34 -5.27 -2.16 -7.69
C LEU A 34 -4.21 -1.74 -8.70
N ALA A 35 -3.54 -0.61 -8.48
CA ALA A 35 -2.45 -0.16 -9.35
C ALA A 35 -1.29 -1.17 -9.36
N PHE A 36 -0.90 -1.67 -8.18
CA PHE A 36 0.09 -2.73 -8.06
C PHE A 36 -0.35 -3.99 -8.82
N LEU A 37 -1.59 -4.44 -8.67
CA LEU A 37 -2.10 -5.66 -9.29
C LEU A 37 -2.03 -5.59 -10.81
N VAL A 38 -2.36 -4.43 -11.42
CA VAL A 38 -2.24 -4.23 -12.86
C VAL A 38 -0.79 -4.39 -13.33
N ILE A 39 0.14 -3.71 -12.66
CA ILE A 39 1.58 -3.79 -12.98
C ILE A 39 2.10 -5.22 -12.77
N HIS A 40 1.72 -5.85 -11.65
CA HIS A 40 2.18 -7.17 -11.24
C HIS A 40 1.73 -8.27 -12.21
N VAL A 41 0.47 -8.25 -12.64
CA VAL A 41 -0.05 -9.23 -13.60
C VAL A 41 0.62 -9.04 -14.96
N TRP A 42 0.79 -7.79 -15.41
CA TRP A 42 1.48 -7.51 -16.66
C TRP A 42 2.93 -7.99 -16.64
N ASP A 43 3.67 -7.68 -15.57
CA ASP A 43 5.07 -8.08 -15.43
C ASP A 43 5.22 -9.61 -15.33
N THR A 44 4.40 -10.25 -14.50
CA THR A 44 4.43 -11.73 -14.36
C THR A 44 4.03 -12.44 -15.66
N ALA A 45 3.14 -11.86 -16.47
CA ALA A 45 2.82 -12.40 -17.78
C ALA A 45 4.03 -12.39 -18.73
N ASN A 46 4.90 -11.38 -18.64
CA ASN A 46 6.11 -11.31 -19.45
C ASN A 46 7.09 -12.47 -19.17
N ALA A 47 6.99 -13.15 -18.02
CA ALA A 47 7.77 -14.38 -17.78
C ALA A 47 7.52 -15.46 -18.84
N THR A 48 6.32 -15.47 -19.46
CA THR A 48 5.98 -16.37 -20.58
C THR A 48 6.14 -15.68 -21.93
N TYR A 49 5.62 -14.45 -22.07
CA TYR A 49 5.46 -13.81 -23.38
C TYR A 49 6.67 -13.00 -23.84
N ALA A 50 7.47 -12.47 -22.91
CA ALA A 50 8.65 -11.65 -23.20
C ALA A 50 9.72 -11.83 -22.09
N PRO A 51 10.42 -12.98 -22.05
CA PRO A 51 11.30 -13.32 -20.93
C PRO A 51 12.47 -12.34 -20.71
N GLU A 52 12.95 -11.69 -21.78
CA GLU A 52 13.97 -10.64 -21.69
C GLU A 52 13.46 -9.40 -20.93
N ILE A 53 12.23 -8.98 -21.20
CA ILE A 53 11.59 -7.85 -20.48
C ILE A 53 11.39 -8.24 -19.02
N TYR A 54 10.91 -9.45 -18.75
CA TYR A 54 10.74 -9.93 -17.38
C TYR A 54 12.06 -9.92 -16.60
N THR A 55 13.14 -10.45 -17.19
CA THR A 55 14.46 -10.48 -16.57
C THR A 55 15.01 -9.07 -16.30
N TRP A 56 14.74 -8.12 -17.20
CA TRP A 56 15.06 -6.72 -16.97
C TRP A 56 14.22 -6.10 -15.84
N SER A 57 12.91 -6.31 -15.82
CA SER A 57 12.01 -5.78 -14.79
C SER A 57 12.38 -6.24 -13.39
N ILE A 58 12.67 -7.54 -13.21
CA ILE A 58 13.06 -8.07 -11.90
C ILE A 58 14.38 -7.48 -11.39
N GLU A 59 15.30 -7.15 -12.30
CA GLU A 59 16.54 -6.46 -11.93
C GLU A 59 16.25 -4.99 -11.58
N MET A 60 15.37 -4.34 -12.34
CA MET A 60 14.90 -2.98 -12.06
C MET A 60 14.22 -2.86 -10.69
N PHE A 61 13.44 -3.86 -10.28
CA PHE A 61 12.76 -3.87 -8.98
C PHE A 61 13.69 -3.98 -7.78
N LYS A 62 14.95 -4.42 -7.97
CA LYS A 62 15.98 -4.37 -6.91
C LYS A 62 16.43 -2.95 -6.59
N HIS A 63 16.13 -1.97 -7.44
CA HIS A 63 16.47 -0.58 -7.19
C HIS A 63 15.76 -0.08 -5.92
N PRO A 64 16.44 0.67 -5.02
CA PRO A 64 15.92 1.04 -3.70
C PRO A 64 14.57 1.76 -3.71
N LEU A 65 14.28 2.54 -4.76
CA LEU A 65 12.97 3.20 -4.91
C LEU A 65 11.82 2.20 -5.05
N PHE A 66 12.03 1.09 -5.76
CA PHE A 66 11.04 0.02 -5.84
C PHE A 66 10.94 -0.73 -4.52
N GLY A 67 12.07 -1.00 -3.84
CA GLY A 67 12.04 -1.58 -2.49
C GLY A 67 11.23 -0.75 -1.48
N VAL A 68 11.36 0.59 -1.49
CA VAL A 68 10.49 1.47 -0.68
C VAL A 68 9.03 1.37 -1.11
N GLY A 69 8.78 1.30 -2.42
CA GLY A 69 7.46 1.06 -2.99
C GLY A 69 6.84 -0.25 -2.52
N GLU A 70 7.61 -1.35 -2.47
CA GLU A 70 7.20 -2.66 -1.98
C GLU A 70 6.80 -2.60 -0.50
N ILE A 71 7.57 -1.90 0.34
CA ILE A 71 7.20 -1.65 1.75
C ILE A 71 5.87 -0.89 1.82
N GLY A 72 5.67 0.10 0.96
CA GLY A 72 4.42 0.85 0.85
C GLY A 72 3.22 -0.02 0.44
N VAL A 73 3.39 -0.89 -0.55
CA VAL A 73 2.36 -1.85 -0.98
C VAL A 73 2.06 -2.85 0.13
N MET A 74 3.07 -3.36 0.83
CA MET A 74 2.89 -4.24 2.00
C MET A 74 2.05 -3.56 3.08
N ALA A 75 2.34 -2.30 3.39
CA ALA A 75 1.53 -1.51 4.33
C ALA A 75 0.07 -1.37 3.84
N ALA A 76 -0.12 -1.08 2.56
CA ALA A 76 -1.45 -0.95 1.95
C ALA A 76 -2.25 -2.26 2.07
N VAL A 77 -1.65 -3.39 1.70
CA VAL A 77 -2.29 -4.73 1.76
C VAL A 77 -2.72 -5.07 3.18
N LEU A 78 -1.82 -4.96 4.16
CA LEU A 78 -2.12 -5.29 5.56
C LEU A 78 -3.25 -4.43 6.13
N TYR A 79 -3.16 -3.11 5.95
CA TYR A 79 -4.21 -2.20 6.41
C TYR A 79 -5.54 -2.48 5.71
N HIS A 80 -5.52 -2.66 4.39
CA HIS A 80 -6.72 -2.90 3.59
C HIS A 80 -7.43 -4.18 4.02
N ALA A 81 -6.67 -5.26 4.23
CA ALA A 81 -7.20 -6.54 4.69
C ALA A 81 -7.82 -6.44 6.09
N PHE A 82 -7.08 -5.92 7.08
CA PHE A 82 -7.59 -5.82 8.45
C PHE A 82 -8.79 -4.88 8.56
N ASN A 83 -8.74 -3.72 7.91
CA ASN A 83 -9.87 -2.79 7.94
C ASN A 83 -11.07 -3.32 7.14
N GLY A 84 -10.83 -4.05 6.04
CA GLY A 84 -11.87 -4.72 5.27
C GLY A 84 -12.61 -5.75 6.12
N ILE A 85 -11.88 -6.63 6.81
CA ILE A 85 -12.44 -7.61 7.75
C ILE A 85 -13.25 -6.91 8.85
N ARG A 86 -12.72 -5.83 9.44
CA ARG A 86 -13.46 -5.02 10.43
C ARG A 86 -14.79 -4.53 9.86
N ILE A 87 -14.79 -3.93 8.67
CA ILE A 87 -16.01 -3.41 8.02
C ILE A 87 -16.99 -4.55 7.79
N THR A 88 -16.54 -5.67 7.20
CA THR A 88 -17.36 -6.85 6.97
C THR A 88 -18.03 -7.36 8.25
N ILE A 89 -17.28 -7.49 9.35
CA ILE A 89 -17.82 -7.92 10.65
C ILE A 89 -18.89 -6.93 11.17
N LEU A 90 -18.64 -5.62 11.06
CA LEU A 90 -19.59 -4.61 11.51
C LEU A 90 -20.85 -4.55 10.63
N ASP A 91 -20.73 -4.86 9.34
CA ASP A 91 -21.86 -4.95 8.42
C ASP A 91 -22.71 -6.22 8.67
N PHE A 92 -22.08 -7.33 9.04
CA PHE A 92 -22.78 -8.55 9.45
C PHE A 92 -23.59 -8.36 10.75
N LYS A 93 -23.13 -7.52 11.67
CA LYS A 93 -23.85 -7.18 12.91
C LYS A 93 -23.88 -5.68 13.17
N PRO A 94 -24.84 -4.95 12.58
CA PRO A 94 -24.84 -3.48 12.61
C PRO A 94 -24.87 -2.85 14.02
N GLU A 95 -25.41 -3.54 15.01
CA GLU A 95 -25.41 -3.11 16.43
C GLU A 95 -24.00 -2.90 17.00
N TRP A 96 -22.97 -3.48 16.36
CA TRP A 96 -21.58 -3.35 16.77
C TRP A 96 -20.91 -2.07 16.26
N TRP A 97 -21.55 -1.30 15.37
CA TRP A 97 -21.06 0.01 14.94
C TRP A 97 -20.87 1.01 16.11
N ARG A 98 -21.53 0.78 17.26
CA ARG A 98 -21.26 1.51 18.52
C ARG A 98 -19.81 1.40 18.99
N TYR A 99 -19.10 0.33 18.61
CA TYR A 99 -17.70 0.08 18.93
C TYR A 99 -16.73 0.48 17.81
N GLN A 100 -17.17 1.29 16.83
CA GLN A 100 -16.35 1.62 15.65
C GLN A 100 -14.97 2.19 15.99
N ARG A 101 -14.84 2.94 17.09
CA ARG A 101 -13.59 3.59 17.48
C ARG A 101 -12.62 2.56 18.06
N GLN A 102 -13.12 1.70 18.94
CA GLN A 102 -12.35 0.62 19.56
C GLN A 102 -11.86 -0.36 18.50
N THR A 103 -12.74 -0.80 17.60
CA THR A 103 -12.36 -1.72 16.52
C THR A 103 -11.38 -1.09 15.53
N ALA A 104 -11.46 0.21 15.27
CA ALA A 104 -10.45 0.92 14.47
C ALA A 104 -9.07 0.91 15.14
N PHE A 105 -8.99 1.09 16.46
CA PHE A 105 -7.72 0.96 17.18
C PHE A 105 -7.20 -0.48 17.20
N VAL A 106 -8.07 -1.48 17.29
CA VAL A 106 -7.67 -2.89 17.15
C VAL A 106 -7.04 -3.13 15.78
N VAL A 107 -7.63 -2.61 14.70
CA VAL A 107 -7.05 -2.69 13.35
C VAL A 107 -5.65 -2.06 13.30
N TRP A 108 -5.47 -0.86 13.88
CA TRP A 108 -4.16 -0.22 13.94
C TRP A 108 -3.16 -1.01 14.79
N GLY A 109 -3.60 -1.61 15.90
CA GLY A 109 -2.77 -2.48 16.74
C GLY A 109 -2.30 -3.71 15.97
N LEU A 110 -3.22 -4.42 15.30
CA LEU A 110 -2.91 -5.56 14.45
C LEU A 110 -1.96 -5.18 13.31
N PHE A 111 -2.26 -4.06 12.64
CA PHE A 111 -1.41 -3.51 11.58
C PHE A 111 0.01 -3.26 12.09
N LEU A 112 0.20 -2.56 13.21
CA LEU A 112 1.55 -2.25 13.71
C LEU A 112 2.29 -3.50 14.16
N VAL A 113 1.60 -4.41 14.86
CA VAL A 113 2.20 -5.66 15.34
C VAL A 113 2.71 -6.53 14.19
N THR A 114 2.02 -6.56 13.05
CA THR A 114 2.47 -7.33 11.88
C THR A 114 3.39 -6.55 10.95
N PHE A 115 3.06 -5.29 10.66
CA PHE A 115 3.80 -4.47 9.71
C PHE A 115 5.18 -4.08 10.22
N VAL A 116 5.35 -3.74 11.51
CA VAL A 116 6.66 -3.31 12.03
C VAL A 116 7.73 -4.39 11.85
N PRO A 117 7.56 -5.65 12.28
CA PRO A 117 8.60 -6.67 12.07
C PRO A 117 8.83 -6.96 10.58
N ILE A 118 7.77 -7.03 9.78
CA ILE A 118 7.89 -7.25 8.33
C ILE A 118 8.63 -6.09 7.65
N GLY A 119 8.25 -4.86 7.95
CA GLY A 119 8.86 -3.65 7.42
C GLY A 119 10.32 -3.50 7.82
N ILE A 120 10.69 -3.87 9.05
CA ILE A 120 12.08 -3.93 9.49
C ILE A 120 12.86 -4.96 8.67
N MET A 121 12.31 -6.17 8.46
CA MET A 121 12.98 -7.19 7.65
C MET A 121 13.15 -6.74 6.19
N MET A 122 12.12 -6.17 5.58
CA MET A 122 12.19 -5.64 4.22
C MET A 122 13.21 -4.50 4.10
N PHE A 123 13.17 -3.54 5.03
CA PHE A 123 14.10 -2.43 5.06
C PHE A 123 15.55 -2.89 5.26
N ALA A 124 15.78 -3.84 6.17
CA ALA A 124 17.09 -4.45 6.36
C ALA A 124 17.57 -5.12 5.07
N GLY A 125 16.69 -5.82 4.33
CA GLY A 125 16.99 -6.39 3.03
C GLY A 125 17.46 -5.36 1.99
N ILE A 126 16.81 -4.20 1.93
CA ILE A 126 17.22 -3.08 1.06
C ILE A 126 18.61 -2.58 1.46
N VAL A 127 18.84 -2.37 2.77
CA VAL A 127 20.13 -1.90 3.29
C VAL A 127 21.25 -2.89 2.99
N THR A 128 21.02 -4.19 3.18
CA THR A 128 22.01 -5.22 2.88
C THR A 128 22.34 -5.26 1.40
N HIS A 129 21.33 -5.17 0.52
CA HIS A 129 21.56 -5.14 -0.93
C HIS A 129 22.41 -3.93 -1.37
N CYS A 130 22.14 -2.76 -0.79
CA CYS A 130 22.96 -1.57 -1.04
C CYS A 130 24.35 -1.59 -0.39
N GLY A 131 24.57 -2.45 0.60
CA GLY A 131 25.89 -2.64 1.22
C GLY A 131 26.86 -3.44 0.37
N GLU A 132 26.35 -4.25 -0.56
CA GLU A 132 27.14 -5.18 -1.39
C GLU A 132 27.61 -4.57 -2.71
N GLY A 133 27.13 -3.38 -3.11
CA GLY A 133 27.50 -2.76 -4.38
C GLY A 133 26.71 -1.49 -4.72
N ASN A 134 26.76 -1.07 -5.99
CA ASN A 134 26.04 0.12 -6.46
C ASN A 134 24.56 -0.21 -6.75
N CYS A 135 23.71 -0.17 -5.73
CA CYS A 135 22.27 -0.44 -5.85
C CYS A 135 21.47 0.66 -6.59
N TRP A 136 22.09 1.81 -6.91
CA TRP A 136 21.45 2.91 -7.66
C TRP A 136 21.58 2.75 -9.18
N ALA A 137 22.31 1.74 -9.64
CA ALA A 137 22.44 1.46 -11.06
C ALA A 137 21.11 0.93 -11.62
N LEU A 138 20.71 1.44 -12.79
CA LEU A 138 19.58 0.90 -13.53
C LEU A 138 20.10 -0.13 -14.55
N PRO A 139 19.44 -1.29 -14.69
CA PRO A 139 19.81 -2.24 -15.72
C PRO A 139 19.57 -1.64 -17.12
N PRO A 140 20.48 -1.88 -18.08
CA PRO A 140 20.28 -1.44 -19.46
C PRO A 140 19.03 -2.11 -20.03
N PHE A 141 18.24 -1.34 -20.78
CA PHE A 141 17.04 -1.87 -21.40
C PHE A 141 17.42 -2.91 -22.48
N PRO A 142 16.69 -4.04 -22.60
CA PRO A 142 17.00 -5.05 -23.61
C PRO A 142 17.02 -4.42 -25.02
N GLY A 143 18.11 -4.63 -25.76
CA GLY A 143 18.23 -4.17 -27.14
C GLY A 143 18.85 -2.79 -27.37
N PHE A 144 19.44 -2.15 -26.36
CA PHE A 144 20.29 -0.96 -26.48
C PHE A 144 21.66 -1.13 -25.83
#